data_AF-A0A183EWV2-F1
#
_entry.id   AF-A0A183EWV2-F1
#
_cell.length_a   1.000
_cell.length_b   1.000
_cell.length_c   1.000
_cell.angle_alpha   90.00
_cell.angle_beta   90.00
_cell.angle_gamma   90.00
#
_symmetry.space_group_name_H-M   'P 1'
#
loop_
_entity.id
_entity.type
_entity.pdbx_description
1 polymer ?
#
loop_
_entity_poly.entity_id
_entity_poly.type
_entity_poly.pdbx_seq_one_letter_code
_entity_poly.pdbx_strand_id
1 'polypeptide(L)'
;MNKEENGGVSGDGKGRKMICRIWQQKSPRSYAVTGDKSEKLKKPTNIAHVDFAHRDGKGLNDHVVMDFSDVFAEPTGSHSFNWTWLVANRVFQMTSSAAYKLLAVFVAIPFAAFFGILFAVFAAASVFLCTPLGVLLGIPLNALSKVSLIILEKSVTVW
;
A
#
# COMPACT_ATOMS: atom_id res chain seq x y z
N MET A 1 -23.20 -40.72 -41.95
CA MET A 1 -22.76 -39.73 -42.95
C MET A 1 -22.00 -38.67 -42.20
N ASN A 2 -20.69 -38.66 -42.43
CA ASN A 2 -19.67 -37.93 -41.67
C ASN A 2 -19.87 -36.42 -41.76
N LYS A 3 -19.49 -35.71 -40.70
CA LYS A 3 -18.48 -34.66 -40.88
C LYS A 3 -17.68 -34.44 -39.62
N GLU A 4 -16.38 -34.58 -39.82
CA GLU A 4 -15.25 -34.41 -38.92
C GLU A 4 -14.89 -32.94 -38.69
N GLU A 5 -14.23 -32.74 -37.55
CA GLU A 5 -13.15 -31.79 -37.24
C GLU A 5 -13.36 -30.27 -37.29
N ASN A 6 -13.00 -29.62 -36.17
CA ASN A 6 -11.93 -28.62 -36.01
C ASN A 6 -12.00 -28.15 -34.53
N GLY A 7 -11.08 -28.49 -33.63
CA GLY A 7 -9.67 -28.12 -33.71
C GLY A 7 -9.48 -26.75 -33.08
N GLY A 8 -9.05 -26.66 -31.81
CA GLY A 8 -8.87 -25.37 -31.14
C GLY A 8 -8.47 -25.47 -29.68
N VAL A 9 -7.29 -26.01 -29.40
CA VAL A 9 -6.56 -25.82 -28.15
C VAL A 9 -6.37 -24.32 -27.91
N SER A 10 -6.75 -23.83 -26.73
CA SER A 10 -6.13 -22.64 -26.14
C SER A 10 -6.06 -22.81 -24.64
N GLY A 11 -4.96 -23.42 -24.19
CA GLY A 11 -4.53 -23.33 -22.81
C GLY A 11 -4.19 -21.88 -22.51
N ASP A 12 -5.11 -21.16 -21.85
CA ASP A 12 -4.76 -19.93 -21.17
C ASP A 12 -4.33 -20.31 -19.75
N GLY A 13 -3.03 -20.58 -19.61
CA GLY A 13 -2.35 -20.65 -18.33
C GLY A 13 -2.40 -19.28 -17.67
N LYS A 14 -3.57 -18.92 -17.13
CA LYS A 14 -3.78 -17.69 -16.37
C LYS A 14 -3.04 -17.86 -15.05
N GLY A 15 -1.76 -17.53 -15.08
CA GLY A 15 -0.89 -17.46 -13.92
C GLY A 15 -1.64 -16.70 -12.83
N ARG A 16 -2.01 -17.42 -11.77
CA ARG A 16 -2.63 -16.85 -10.59
C ARG A 16 -1.63 -15.85 -10.03
N LYS A 17 -1.82 -14.57 -10.37
CA LYS A 17 -1.06 -13.48 -9.76
C LYS A 17 -1.43 -13.53 -8.28
N MET A 18 -0.58 -14.14 -7.47
CA MET A 18 -0.68 -14.07 -6.03
C MET A 18 -0.43 -12.61 -5.65
N ILE A 19 -1.51 -11.85 -5.62
CA ILE A 19 -1.52 -10.51 -5.05
C ILE A 19 -1.18 -10.71 -3.57
N CYS A 20 0.04 -10.35 -3.19
CA CYS A 20 0.48 -10.37 -1.81
C CYS A 20 -0.51 -9.54 -0.96
N ARG A 21 -1.18 -10.19 -0.02
CA ARG A 21 -2.16 -9.55 0.90
C ARG A 21 -1.55 -8.48 1.82
N ILE A 22 -0.22 -8.38 1.86
CA ILE A 22 0.51 -7.47 2.76
C ILE A 22 0.42 -6.01 2.28
N TRP A 23 0.15 -5.77 0.99
CA TRP A 23 -0.08 -4.43 0.43
C TRP A 23 -1.53 -4.20 0.00
N GLN A 24 -2.52 -4.83 0.66
CA GLN A 24 -3.89 -4.30 0.65
C GLN A 24 -3.92 -3.04 1.52
N GLN A 25 -3.32 -1.98 0.95
CA GLN A 25 -3.36 -0.61 1.40
C GLN A 25 -4.79 -0.30 1.86
N LYS A 26 -4.91 0.18 3.11
CA LYS A 26 -6.14 0.72 3.69
C LYS A 26 -6.93 1.39 2.58
N SER A 27 -8.01 0.75 2.16
CA SER A 27 -8.92 1.34 1.20
C SER A 27 -9.29 2.73 1.74
N PRO A 28 -9.30 3.78 0.90
CA PRO A 28 -9.92 5.02 1.34
C PRO A 28 -11.31 4.62 1.80
N ARG A 29 -11.65 4.92 3.06
CA ARG A 29 -12.97 4.67 3.61
C ARG A 29 -13.95 5.38 2.68
N SER A 30 -14.53 4.60 1.77
CA SER A 30 -15.44 5.07 0.75
C SER A 30 -16.69 5.49 1.48
N TYR A 31 -16.85 6.78 1.72
CA TYR A 31 -18.17 7.32 2.07
C TYR A 31 -18.99 7.15 0.78
N ALA A 32 -19.78 6.08 0.75
CA ALA A 32 -20.77 5.92 -0.28
C ALA A 32 -21.83 6.99 -0.04
N VAL A 33 -21.91 7.98 -0.93
CA VAL A 33 -23.13 8.77 -1.10
C VAL A 33 -24.11 7.85 -1.82
N THR A 34 -24.95 7.16 -1.08
CA THR A 34 -26.24 6.72 -1.63
C THR A 34 -27.09 7.96 -1.76
N GLY A 35 -27.12 8.50 -2.98
CA GLY A 35 -28.25 9.29 -3.43
C GLY A 35 -29.52 8.44 -3.37
N ASP A 36 -30.58 9.12 -2.98
CA ASP A 36 -31.93 8.62 -2.75
C ASP A 36 -32.40 7.58 -3.79
N LYS A 37 -32.81 6.41 -3.30
CA LYS A 37 -33.81 5.56 -3.95
C LYS A 37 -34.71 4.96 -2.88
N SER A 38 -35.85 5.62 -2.72
CA SER A 38 -37.10 5.09 -2.19
C SER A 38 -37.34 3.59 -2.47
N GLU A 39 -37.90 2.97 -1.44
CA GLU A 39 -38.76 1.78 -1.44
C GLU A 39 -38.15 0.38 -1.66
N LYS A 40 -38.08 -0.38 -0.56
CA LYS A 40 -38.83 -1.64 -0.32
C LYS A 40 -38.41 -2.21 1.04
N LEU A 41 -38.90 -1.60 2.11
CA LEU A 41 -38.74 -2.11 3.48
C LEU A 41 -39.73 -3.27 3.70
N LYS A 42 -39.21 -4.47 3.97
CA LYS A 42 -39.99 -5.62 4.46
C LYS A 42 -40.75 -5.22 5.74
N LYS A 43 -42.09 -5.38 5.73
CA LYS A 43 -42.97 -5.15 6.89
C LYS A 43 -42.95 -6.39 7.81
N PRO A 44 -42.49 -6.32 9.07
CA PRO A 44 -42.79 -7.34 10.07
C PRO A 44 -44.17 -7.12 10.67
N THR A 45 -44.90 -8.22 10.78
CA THR A 45 -46.30 -8.34 11.18
C THR A 45 -46.47 -8.22 12.70
N ASN A 46 -47.44 -7.37 13.11
CA ASN A 46 -48.22 -7.35 14.36
C ASN A 46 -47.53 -7.56 15.72
N ILE A 47 -47.42 -6.47 16.48
CA ILE A 47 -47.79 -6.47 17.90
C ILE A 47 -48.94 -5.45 18.04
N ALA A 48 -50.17 -5.96 18.20
CA ALA A 48 -51.41 -5.24 18.51
C ALA A 48 -51.71 -3.96 17.70
N HIS A 49 -52.40 -4.12 16.57
CA HIS A 49 -53.31 -3.14 15.93
C HIS A 49 -52.88 -1.65 15.92
N VAL A 50 -51.62 -1.34 15.62
CA VAL A 50 -51.22 0.03 15.26
C VAL A 50 -50.34 -0.06 14.01
N ASP A 51 -50.84 0.43 12.87
CA ASP A 51 -50.05 0.48 11.63
C ASP A 51 -49.10 1.68 11.66
N PHE A 52 -47.85 1.43 12.00
CA PHE A 52 -46.81 2.48 11.99
C PHE A 52 -46.46 2.96 10.58
N ALA A 53 -46.80 2.21 9.53
CA ALA A 53 -46.60 2.64 8.15
C ALA A 53 -47.65 3.67 7.72
N HIS A 54 -48.83 3.62 8.33
CA HIS A 54 -49.92 4.56 8.09
C HIS A 54 -50.42 5.08 9.44
N ARG A 55 -49.62 5.99 10.04
CA ARG A 55 -49.87 6.57 11.37
C ARG A 55 -51.15 7.39 11.44
N ASP A 56 -51.70 7.78 10.29
CA ASP A 56 -52.97 8.46 10.16
C ASP A 56 -53.90 7.73 9.18
N GLY A 57 -54.59 6.70 9.68
CA GLY A 57 -55.56 5.90 8.94
C GLY A 57 -56.77 6.66 8.38
N LYS A 58 -56.97 7.92 8.78
CA LYS A 58 -58.10 8.75 8.39
C LYS A 58 -57.69 10.00 7.61
N GLY A 59 -56.38 10.26 7.46
CA GLY A 59 -55.84 11.41 6.73
C GLY A 59 -56.32 12.76 7.27
N LEU A 60 -56.70 12.83 8.56
CA LEU A 60 -57.26 14.05 9.17
C LEU A 60 -56.17 15.04 9.56
N ASN A 61 -54.94 14.56 9.72
CA ASN A 61 -53.81 15.31 10.24
C ASN A 61 -52.75 15.61 9.16
N ASP A 62 -53.18 15.63 7.88
CA ASP A 62 -52.30 15.93 6.74
C ASP A 62 -51.64 17.32 6.86
N HIS A 63 -52.33 18.26 7.50
CA HIS A 63 -51.87 19.62 7.77
C HIS A 63 -50.72 19.73 8.81
N VAL A 64 -50.39 18.65 9.54
CA VAL A 64 -49.30 18.61 10.53
C VAL A 64 -48.11 17.80 10.00
N VAL A 65 -48.16 17.32 8.75
CA VAL A 65 -47.03 16.67 8.09
C VAL A 65 -46.04 17.76 7.67
N MET A 66 -45.28 18.26 8.63
CA MET A 66 -44.21 19.23 8.42
C MET A 66 -42.92 18.47 8.12
N ASP A 67 -42.26 18.81 7.02
CA ASP A 67 -40.91 18.34 6.79
C ASP A 67 -39.95 19.03 7.77
N PHE A 68 -38.88 18.36 8.18
CA PHE A 68 -37.93 18.95 9.13
C PHE A 68 -37.30 20.22 8.59
N SER A 69 -37.20 20.39 7.26
CA SER A 69 -36.76 21.64 6.64
C SER A 69 -37.74 22.81 6.84
N ASP A 70 -39.04 22.52 6.94
CA ASP A 70 -40.10 23.53 7.14
C ASP A 70 -40.17 23.99 8.61
N VAL A 71 -39.94 23.08 9.57
CA VAL A 71 -39.86 23.40 11.01
C VAL A 71 -38.74 24.39 11.33
N PHE A 72 -37.62 24.33 10.60
CA PHE A 72 -36.47 25.23 10.80
C PHE A 72 -36.45 26.43 9.85
N ALA A 73 -37.38 26.52 8.89
CA ALA A 73 -37.43 27.56 7.86
C ALA A 73 -36.08 27.81 7.16
N GLU A 74 -35.25 26.77 7.00
CA GLU A 74 -33.93 26.94 6.36
C GLU A 74 -34.12 27.24 4.87
N PRO A 75 -33.47 28.28 4.32
CA PRO A 75 -33.52 28.53 2.89
C PRO A 75 -32.89 27.35 2.14
N THR A 76 -33.51 26.91 1.04
CA THR A 76 -33.09 25.76 0.21
C THR A 76 -31.65 25.84 -0.33
N GLY A 77 -30.96 26.96 -0.12
CA GLY A 77 -29.55 27.20 -0.47
C GLY A 77 -28.54 27.10 0.68
N SER A 78 -28.97 26.93 1.94
CA SER A 78 -28.04 26.85 3.10
C SER A 78 -27.66 25.42 3.48
N HIS A 79 -27.76 24.48 2.54
CA HIS A 79 -27.17 23.18 2.72
C HIS A 79 -25.65 23.33 2.57
N SER A 80 -24.90 23.21 3.68
CA SER A 80 -23.44 23.28 3.63
C SER A 80 -22.92 22.37 2.50
N PHE A 81 -22.07 22.92 1.64
CA PHE A 81 -21.64 22.24 0.43
C PHE A 81 -20.93 20.94 0.84
N ASN A 82 -21.59 19.79 0.62
CA ASN A 82 -21.02 18.48 0.97
C ASN A 82 -19.63 18.27 0.33
N TRP A 83 -19.38 18.96 -0.79
CA TRP A 83 -18.08 18.98 -1.45
C TRP A 83 -16.99 19.68 -0.63
N THR A 84 -17.28 20.72 0.14
CA THR A 84 -16.27 21.42 0.95
C THR A 84 -15.70 20.50 2.01
N TRP A 85 -16.56 19.76 2.72
CA TRP A 85 -16.13 18.79 3.71
C TRP A 85 -15.32 17.64 3.09
N LEU A 86 -15.74 17.18 1.91
CA LEU A 86 -15.03 16.16 1.17
C LEU A 86 -13.63 16.63 0.71
N VAL A 87 -13.56 17.81 0.10
CA VAL A 87 -12.31 18.38 -0.41
C VAL A 87 -11.37 18.65 0.76
N ALA A 88 -11.86 19.21 1.87
CA ALA A 88 -11.07 19.40 3.08
C ALA A 88 -10.50 18.07 3.62
N ASN A 89 -11.34 17.03 3.73
CA ASN A 89 -10.89 15.71 4.18
C ASN A 89 -9.88 15.08 3.21
N ARG A 90 -10.08 15.24 1.90
CA ARG A 90 -9.15 14.73 0.88
C ARG A 90 -7.80 15.45 0.93
N VAL A 91 -7.81 16.78 1.03
CA VAL A 91 -6.59 17.60 1.12
C VAL A 91 -5.84 17.30 2.42
N PHE A 92 -6.53 17.19 3.55
CA PHE A 92 -5.92 16.85 4.83
C PHE A 92 -5.19 15.50 4.78
N GLN A 93 -5.83 14.48 4.21
CA GLN A 93 -5.24 13.14 4.07
C GLN A 93 -4.05 13.13 3.11
N MET A 94 -4.12 13.91 2.01
CA MET A 94 -2.99 14.07 1.10
C MET A 94 -1.83 14.80 1.77
N THR A 95 -2.07 15.89 2.50
CA THR A 95 -1.04 16.65 3.21
C THR A 95 -0.34 15.82 4.27
N SER A 96 -1.09 15.05 5.08
CA SER A 96 -0.50 14.17 6.09
C SER A 96 0.42 13.10 5.45
N SER A 97 -0.02 12.52 4.34
CA SER A 97 0.77 11.49 3.62
C SER A 97 1.95 12.08 2.85
N ALA A 98 1.79 13.25 2.25
CA ALA A 98 2.83 13.95 1.50
C ALA A 98 3.89 14.54 2.42
N ALA A 99 3.51 15.08 3.59
CA ALA A 99 4.46 15.62 4.56
C ALA A 99 5.49 14.59 5.00
N TYR A 100 5.06 13.36 5.31
CA TYR A 100 5.97 12.26 5.66
C TYR A 100 6.94 11.94 4.50
N LYS A 101 6.44 11.87 3.27
CA LYS A 101 7.27 11.62 2.07
C LYS A 101 8.25 12.75 1.80
N LEU A 102 7.83 14.01 1.94
CA LEU A 102 8.67 15.18 1.74
C LEU A 102 9.79 15.25 2.79
N LEU A 103 9.46 15.01 4.05
CA LEU A 103 10.45 14.88 5.13
C LEU A 103 11.44 13.75 4.85
N ALA A 104 10.94 12.59 4.41
CA ALA A 104 11.80 11.46 4.05
C ALA A 104 12.76 11.79 2.90
N VAL A 105 12.29 12.47 1.85
CA VAL A 105 13.14 12.94 0.74
C VAL A 105 14.15 13.98 1.20
N PHE A 106 13.72 14.94 2.01
CA PHE A 106 14.59 15.99 2.55
C PHE A 106 15.69 15.43 3.43
N VAL A 107 15.44 14.37 4.19
CA VAL A 107 16.46 13.67 4.97
C VAL A 107 17.31 12.74 4.08
N ALA A 108 16.70 12.08 3.08
CA ALA A 108 17.40 11.15 2.20
C ALA A 108 18.45 11.83 1.31
N ILE A 109 18.18 13.04 0.79
CA ILE A 109 19.14 13.78 -0.06
C ILE A 109 20.47 14.05 0.65
N PRO A 110 20.53 14.69 1.84
CA PRO A 110 21.79 14.94 2.53
C PRO A 110 22.42 13.64 3.04
N PHE A 111 21.62 12.64 3.44
CA PHE A 111 22.14 11.34 3.86
C PHE A 111 22.83 10.63 2.69
N ALA A 112 22.20 10.59 1.51
CA ALA A 112 22.79 10.01 0.30
C ALA A 112 24.10 10.69 -0.08
N ALA A 113 24.14 12.03 -0.01
CA ALA A 113 25.37 12.79 -0.26
C ALA A 113 26.47 12.44 0.77
N PHE A 114 26.12 12.39 2.06
CA PHE A 114 27.04 12.05 3.14
C PHE A 114 27.62 10.64 2.97
N PHE A 115 26.77 9.64 2.73
CA PHE A 115 27.21 8.28 2.46
C PHE A 115 28.03 8.16 1.17
N GLY A 116 27.69 8.92 0.12
CA GLY A 116 28.47 8.96 -1.12
C GLY A 116 29.89 9.48 -0.90
N ILE A 117 30.04 10.57 -0.14
CA ILE A 117 31.35 11.14 0.19
C ILE A 117 32.14 10.18 1.10
N LEU A 118 31.50 9.64 2.14
CA LEU A 118 32.13 8.65 3.02
C LEU A 118 32.60 7.41 2.24
N PHE A 119 31.75 6.91 1.35
CA PHE A 119 32.09 5.76 0.51
C PHE A 119 33.24 6.07 -0.44
N ALA A 120 33.30 7.28 -1.02
CA ALA A 120 34.41 7.70 -1.86
C ALA A 120 35.73 7.75 -1.09
N VAL A 121 35.73 8.34 0.13
CA VAL A 121 36.93 8.38 0.99
C VAL A 121 37.31 6.98 1.45
N PHE A 122 36.33 6.15 1.82
CA PHE A 122 36.57 4.76 2.23
C PHE A 122 37.11 3.91 1.08
N ALA A 123 36.62 4.11 -0.14
CA ALA A 123 37.13 3.45 -1.34
C ALA A 123 38.56 3.91 -1.68
N ALA A 124 38.85 5.20 -1.57
CA ALA A 124 40.21 5.71 -1.75
C ALA A 124 41.14 5.11 -0.68
N ALA A 125 40.75 5.19 0.59
CA ALA A 125 41.49 4.58 1.69
C ALA A 125 41.66 3.08 1.51
N SER A 126 40.63 2.35 1.08
CA SER A 126 40.71 0.91 0.86
C SER A 126 41.64 0.57 -0.29
N VAL A 127 41.70 1.32 -1.38
CA VAL A 127 42.73 1.12 -2.42
C VAL A 127 44.12 1.38 -1.83
N PHE A 128 44.31 2.51 -1.15
CA PHE A 128 45.60 2.85 -0.53
C PHE A 128 46.01 1.93 0.60
N LEU A 129 45.10 1.22 1.28
CA LEU A 129 45.40 0.26 2.33
C LEU A 129 45.47 -1.17 1.80
N CYS A 130 44.50 -1.61 1.00
CA CYS A 130 44.46 -2.97 0.43
C CYS A 130 45.61 -3.23 -0.54
N THR A 131 46.05 -2.24 -1.33
CA THR A 131 47.20 -2.45 -2.23
C THR A 131 48.49 -2.73 -1.45
N PRO A 132 48.93 -1.90 -0.48
CA PRO A 132 50.13 -2.22 0.30
C PRO A 132 49.91 -3.41 1.25
N LEU A 133 48.72 -3.57 1.86
CA LEU A 133 48.42 -4.74 2.69
C LEU A 133 48.43 -6.03 1.88
N GLY A 134 47.88 -6.03 0.67
CA GLY A 134 47.85 -7.19 -0.21
C GLY A 134 49.26 -7.62 -0.62
N VAL A 135 50.13 -6.66 -0.95
CA VAL A 135 51.55 -6.93 -1.24
C VAL A 135 52.28 -7.43 0.02
N LEU A 136 52.08 -6.76 1.16
CA LEU A 136 52.72 -7.12 2.42
C LEU A 136 52.30 -8.50 2.94
N LEU A 137 51.02 -8.88 2.78
CA LEU A 137 50.50 -10.19 3.16
C LEU A 137 50.82 -11.27 2.12
N GLY A 138 50.90 -10.91 0.84
CA GLY A 138 51.24 -11.84 -0.24
C GLY A 138 52.65 -12.42 -0.10
N ILE A 139 53.62 -11.62 0.34
CA ILE A 139 55.01 -12.08 0.54
C ILE A 139 55.11 -13.24 1.55
N PRO A 140 54.63 -13.13 2.81
CA PRO A 140 54.70 -14.21 3.79
C PRO A 140 53.78 -15.37 3.42
N LEU A 141 52.57 -15.13 2.89
CA LEU A 141 51.65 -16.22 2.50
C LEU A 141 52.24 -17.11 1.40
N ASN A 142 52.88 -16.51 0.39
CA ASN A 142 53.49 -17.22 -0.72
C ASN A 142 54.79 -17.94 -0.32
N ALA A 143 55.51 -17.42 0.69
CA ALA A 143 56.64 -18.11 1.31
C ALA A 143 56.18 -19.31 2.14
N LEU A 144 55.14 -19.15 2.96
CA LEU A 144 54.59 -20.21 3.79
C LEU A 144 54.09 -21.39 2.95
N SER A 145 53.40 -21.13 1.83
CA SER A 145 52.93 -22.19 0.93
C SER A 145 54.07 -22.98 0.27
N LYS A 146 55.23 -22.36 0.04
CA LYS A 146 56.41 -23.05 -0.50
C LYS A 146 57.16 -23.81 0.58
N VAL A 147 57.30 -23.22 1.76
CA VAL A 147 57.98 -23.85 2.91
C VAL A 147 57.24 -25.11 3.34
N SER A 148 55.90 -25.07 3.42
CA SER A 148 55.10 -26.26 3.73
C SER A 148 55.25 -27.35 2.68
N LEU A 149 55.30 -27.00 1.39
CA LEU A 149 55.54 -27.95 0.30
C LEU A 149 56.92 -28.62 0.41
N ILE A 150 57.99 -27.83 0.59
CA ILE A 150 59.36 -28.34 0.73
C ILE A 150 59.50 -29.26 1.94
N ILE A 151 58.89 -28.89 3.07
CA ILE A 151 58.90 -29.72 4.28
C ILE A 151 58.21 -31.06 4.00
N LEU A 152 57.04 -31.06 3.36
CA LEU A 152 56.34 -32.29 3.00
C LEU A 152 57.14 -33.16 2.03
N GLU A 153 57.78 -32.57 1.02
CA GLU A 153 58.63 -33.30 0.07
C GLU A 153 59.81 -33.99 0.77
N LYS A 154 60.49 -33.27 1.67
CA LYS A 154 61.59 -33.82 2.46
C LYS A 154 61.12 -34.89 3.43
N SER A 155 59.97 -34.71 4.08
CA SER A 155 59.38 -35.72 4.96
C SER A 155 58.95 -36.99 4.22
N VAL A 156 58.46 -36.88 2.97
CA VAL A 156 58.09 -38.03 2.13
C VAL A 156 59.32 -38.78 1.60
N THR A 157 60.44 -38.09 1.36
CA THR A 157 61.67 -38.72 0.84
C THR A 157 62.47 -39.47 1.92
N VAL A 158 62.26 -39.12 3.19
CA VAL A 158 62.98 -39.70 4.36
C VAL A 158 62.27 -40.95 4.91
N TRP A 159 61.05 -41.25 4.44
CA TRP A 159 60.30 -42.48 4.71
C TRP A 159 60.39 -43.43 3.52
#